data_AF-A0A3B1J390-F1
#
_entry.id   AF-A0A3B1J390-F1
#
_cell.length_a   1.000
_cell.length_b   1.000
_cell.length_c   1.000
_cell.angle_alpha   90.00
_cell.angle_beta   90.00
_cell.angle_gamma   90.00
#
_symmetry.space_group_name_H-M   'P 1'
#
loop_
_entity.id
_entity.type
_entity.pdbx_description
1 polymer ?
#
loop_
_entity_poly.entity_id
_entity_poly.type
_entity_poly.pdbx_seq_one_letter_code
_entity_poly.pdbx_strand_id
1 'polypeptide(L)'
;THTHRHTHTIRHLCCFLVLCLHLACGAVPGPCKHSVTKEHLLYLRRLIGNQLQNGCSISYNFTERQSLSEVCYIKAALPHLLELLNAHFRYGRDSDNYNYAKSLKTLIYNIYSQKCVLPINEEIEDSPVKFAKLHMTSPRVGLEKAEEVLQMYKNLVTTTDQPIKWNCEDEYAEDHPDSTTAQTSGNR
;
A
#
# COMPACT_ATOMS: atom_id res chain seq x y z
N THR A 1 -57.17 -10.87 -23.48
CA THR A 1 -56.33 -9.95 -22.66
C THR A 1 -55.34 -10.67 -21.73
N HIS A 2 -54.98 -11.95 -21.98
CA HIS A 2 -54.11 -12.72 -21.08
C HIS A 2 -52.63 -12.77 -21.51
N THR A 3 -52.33 -12.41 -22.76
CA THR A 3 -51.00 -12.61 -23.37
C THR A 3 -50.01 -11.48 -23.05
N HIS A 4 -50.50 -10.24 -22.86
CA HIS A 4 -49.67 -9.06 -22.60
C HIS A 4 -49.13 -8.99 -21.17
N ARG A 5 -49.81 -9.64 -20.21
CA ARG A 5 -49.38 -9.65 -18.80
C ARG A 5 -48.18 -10.58 -18.60
N HIS A 6 -48.16 -11.71 -19.33
CA HIS A 6 -47.13 -12.74 -19.21
C HIS A 6 -45.76 -12.26 -19.72
N THR A 7 -45.73 -11.50 -20.81
CA THR A 7 -44.49 -10.97 -21.41
C THR A 7 -43.80 -9.94 -20.52
N HIS A 8 -44.55 -9.13 -19.78
CA HIS A 8 -43.99 -8.18 -18.82
C HIS A 8 -43.33 -8.89 -17.62
N THR A 9 -43.97 -9.91 -17.05
CA THR A 9 -43.40 -10.70 -15.94
C THR A 9 -42.12 -11.42 -16.32
N ILE A 10 -42.06 -12.01 -17.52
CA ILE A 10 -40.86 -12.71 -18.01
C ILE A 10 -39.71 -11.72 -18.21
N ARG A 11 -39.99 -10.52 -18.75
CA ARG A 11 -38.98 -9.48 -18.96
C ARG A 11 -38.39 -8.99 -17.63
N HIS A 12 -39.23 -8.75 -16.62
CA HIS A 12 -38.76 -8.37 -15.28
C HIS A 12 -37.93 -9.47 -14.62
N LEU A 13 -38.38 -10.73 -14.70
CA LEU A 13 -37.66 -11.86 -14.12
C LEU A 13 -36.28 -12.07 -14.78
N CYS A 14 -36.19 -11.93 -16.11
CA CYS A 14 -34.92 -11.94 -16.83
C CYS A 14 -34.01 -10.76 -16.44
N CYS A 15 -34.55 -9.54 -16.28
CA CYS A 15 -33.75 -8.41 -15.82
C CYS A 15 -33.20 -8.63 -14.41
N PHE A 16 -34.00 -9.17 -13.48
CA PHE A 16 -33.53 -9.53 -12.14
C PHE A 16 -32.47 -10.62 -12.17
N LEU A 17 -32.66 -11.67 -12.97
CA LEU A 17 -31.67 -12.74 -13.14
C LEU A 17 -30.36 -12.23 -13.74
N VAL A 18 -30.41 -11.36 -14.75
CA VAL A 18 -29.21 -10.72 -15.34
C VAL A 18 -28.53 -9.79 -14.33
N LEU A 19 -29.29 -9.04 -13.53
CA LEU A 19 -28.73 -8.22 -12.44
C LEU A 19 -28.04 -9.10 -11.39
N CYS A 20 -28.71 -10.18 -10.95
CA CYS A 20 -28.16 -11.14 -10.00
C CYS A 20 -26.94 -11.87 -10.56
N LEU A 21 -26.91 -12.17 -11.87
CA LEU A 21 -25.75 -12.75 -12.54
C LEU A 21 -24.61 -11.73 -12.67
N HIS A 22 -24.89 -10.44 -12.87
CA HIS A 22 -23.86 -9.40 -12.80
C HIS A 22 -23.34 -9.18 -11.37
N LEU A 23 -24.18 -9.36 -10.34
CA LEU A 23 -23.73 -9.36 -8.94
C LEU A 23 -22.93 -10.63 -8.59
N ALA A 24 -23.29 -11.79 -9.13
CA ALA A 24 -22.68 -13.08 -8.81
C ALA A 24 -21.47 -13.43 -9.70
N CYS A 25 -21.41 -12.87 -10.91
CA CYS A 25 -20.46 -13.19 -11.98
C CYS A 25 -19.77 -11.95 -12.54
N GLY A 26 -20.08 -10.76 -12.02
CA GLY A 26 -19.29 -9.57 -12.27
C GLY A 26 -17.95 -9.74 -11.57
N ALA A 27 -16.92 -10.08 -12.35
CA ALA A 27 -15.55 -9.71 -12.03
C ALA A 27 -15.45 -8.18 -12.01
N VAL A 28 -16.12 -7.54 -11.05
CA VAL A 28 -15.74 -6.22 -10.56
C VAL A 28 -14.27 -6.41 -10.16
N PRO A 29 -13.33 -5.63 -10.71
CA PRO A 29 -11.95 -5.69 -10.28
C PRO A 29 -11.99 -5.65 -8.74
N GLY A 30 -11.50 -6.71 -8.08
CA GLY A 30 -11.77 -6.91 -6.65
C GLY A 30 -11.42 -5.66 -5.83
N PRO A 31 -11.95 -5.50 -4.61
CA PRO A 31 -11.80 -4.28 -3.79
C PRO A 31 -10.38 -3.68 -3.79
N CYS A 32 -9.37 -4.54 -3.89
CA CYS A 32 -7.95 -4.21 -3.97
C CYS A 32 -7.52 -3.48 -5.25
N LYS A 33 -8.03 -3.85 -6.43
CA LYS A 33 -7.72 -3.20 -7.72
C LYS A 33 -8.08 -1.70 -7.72
N HIS A 34 -9.02 -1.31 -6.87
CA HIS A 34 -9.49 0.07 -6.74
C HIS A 34 -9.13 0.71 -5.39
N SER A 35 -8.36 0.03 -4.53
CA SER A 35 -8.03 0.50 -3.19
C SER A 35 -7.20 1.80 -3.20
N VAL A 36 -6.18 1.90 -4.08
CA VAL A 36 -5.42 3.15 -4.28
C VAL A 36 -5.97 3.92 -5.47
N THR A 37 -6.59 5.06 -5.18
CA THR A 37 -7.13 5.97 -6.19
C THR A 37 -6.10 7.03 -6.60
N LYS A 38 -6.37 7.75 -7.70
CA LYS A 38 -5.57 8.92 -8.10
C LYS A 38 -5.58 10.02 -7.03
N GLU A 39 -6.67 10.12 -6.27
CA GLU A 39 -6.81 11.11 -5.20
C GLU A 39 -5.86 10.82 -4.03
N HIS A 40 -5.71 9.56 -3.62
CA HIS A 40 -4.73 9.19 -2.60
C HIS A 40 -3.31 9.61 -2.99
N LEU A 41 -2.90 9.35 -4.24
CA LEU A 41 -1.59 9.76 -4.75
C LEU A 41 -1.46 11.29 -4.83
N LEU A 42 -2.53 12.00 -5.16
CA LEU A 42 -2.55 13.46 -5.15
C LEU A 42 -2.37 14.02 -3.73
N TYR A 43 -3.03 13.45 -2.73
CA TYR A 43 -2.85 13.85 -1.33
C TYR A 43 -1.40 13.69 -0.88
N LEU A 44 -0.76 12.59 -1.27
CA LEU A 44 0.64 12.36 -0.96
C LEU A 44 1.56 13.38 -1.63
N ARG A 45 1.36 13.68 -2.92
CA ARG A 45 2.09 14.75 -3.63
C ARG A 45 1.88 16.13 -3.01
N ARG A 46 0.68 16.42 -2.51
CA ARG A 46 0.40 17.65 -1.76
C ARG A 46 1.20 17.68 -0.46
N LEU A 47 1.25 16.58 0.29
CA LEU A 47 2.08 16.50 1.49
C LEU A 47 3.57 16.69 1.16
N ILE A 48 4.09 16.06 0.11
CA ILE A 48 5.48 16.21 -0.37
C ILE A 48 5.76 17.68 -0.71
N GLY A 49 4.92 18.30 -1.54
CA GLY A 49 5.08 19.69 -1.98
C GLY A 49 4.94 20.71 -0.87
N ASN A 50 4.20 20.37 0.20
CA ASN A 50 4.02 21.23 1.37
C ASN A 50 5.17 21.12 2.38
N GLN A 51 6.17 20.26 2.16
CA GLN A 51 7.34 20.19 3.05
C GLN A 51 8.28 21.38 2.81
N LEU A 52 8.86 21.89 3.90
CA LEU A 52 9.92 22.89 3.83
C LEU A 52 11.13 22.31 3.10
N GLN A 53 11.66 23.05 2.12
CA GLN A 53 12.83 22.60 1.34
C GLN A 53 14.09 22.47 2.20
N ASN A 54 14.26 23.36 3.19
CA ASN A 54 15.41 23.39 4.10
C ASN A 54 14.96 23.16 5.55
N GLY A 55 14.16 22.12 5.78
CA GLY A 55 13.69 21.73 7.11
C GLY A 55 14.67 20.84 7.88
N CYS A 56 14.34 20.53 9.14
CA CYS A 56 15.06 19.54 9.94
C CYS A 56 14.88 18.13 9.38
N SER A 57 15.85 17.25 9.65
CA SER A 57 15.70 15.80 9.40
C SER A 57 14.79 15.13 10.42
N ILE A 58 14.14 14.05 10.02
CA ILE A 58 13.42 13.12 10.87
C ILE A 58 14.13 11.77 10.91
N SER A 59 13.96 11.05 12.02
CA SER A 59 14.47 9.70 12.22
C SER A 59 13.33 8.70 12.05
N TYR A 60 13.45 7.74 11.14
CA TYR A 60 12.42 6.71 10.95
C TYR A 60 13.04 5.42 10.38
N ASN A 61 12.47 4.27 10.76
CA ASN A 61 12.80 3.00 10.12
C ASN A 61 11.98 2.83 8.84
N PHE A 62 12.60 2.31 7.79
CA PHE A 62 11.89 1.98 6.55
C PHE A 62 12.53 0.79 5.85
N THR A 63 11.72 -0.06 5.24
CA THR A 63 12.21 -1.20 4.45
C THR A 63 12.98 -0.71 3.22
N GLU A 64 14.18 -1.23 3.03
CA GLU A 64 14.95 -1.09 1.80
C GLU A 64 14.65 -2.25 0.86
N ARG A 65 14.54 -1.95 -0.45
CA ARG A 65 14.11 -2.96 -1.43
C ARG A 65 15.07 -4.13 -1.53
N GLN A 66 16.38 -3.84 -1.61
CA GLN A 66 17.43 -4.84 -1.73
C GLN A 66 17.08 -5.93 -2.77
N SER A 67 17.05 -7.19 -2.36
CA SER A 67 16.69 -8.40 -3.11
C SER A 67 15.19 -8.73 -3.11
N LEU A 68 14.38 -8.06 -2.29
CA LEU A 68 12.97 -8.42 -2.12
C LEU A 68 12.21 -8.28 -3.44
N SER A 69 11.37 -9.28 -3.71
CA SER A 69 10.35 -9.19 -4.76
C SER A 69 9.44 -7.99 -4.50
N GLU A 70 8.76 -7.53 -5.54
CA GLU A 70 7.81 -6.41 -5.41
C GLU A 70 6.74 -6.70 -4.34
N VAL A 71 6.25 -7.95 -4.29
CA VAL A 71 5.26 -8.41 -3.32
C VAL A 71 5.80 -8.30 -1.89
N CYS A 72 6.98 -8.89 -1.63
CA CYS A 72 7.53 -8.95 -0.29
C CYS A 72 8.08 -7.62 0.19
N TYR A 73 8.56 -6.77 -0.73
CA TYR A 73 8.89 -5.38 -0.44
C TYR A 73 7.66 -4.58 0.00
N ILE A 74 6.56 -4.60 -0.77
CA ILE A 74 5.33 -3.90 -0.41
C ILE A 74 4.82 -4.37 0.95
N LYS A 75 4.79 -5.69 1.17
CA LYS A 75 4.32 -6.29 2.43
C LYS A 75 5.14 -5.82 3.63
N ALA A 76 6.47 -5.79 3.51
CA ALA A 76 7.38 -5.32 4.56
C ALA A 76 7.33 -3.79 4.77
N ALA A 77 7.14 -3.01 3.70
CA ALA A 77 7.19 -1.55 3.77
C ALA A 77 5.91 -0.89 4.30
N LEU A 78 4.74 -1.51 4.08
CA LEU A 78 3.44 -0.94 4.49
C LEU A 78 3.31 -0.65 6.00
N PRO A 79 3.77 -1.53 6.92
CA PRO A 79 3.82 -1.22 8.35
C PRO A 79 4.66 0.02 8.68
N HIS A 80 5.86 0.12 8.10
CA HIS A 80 6.74 1.29 8.30
C HIS A 80 6.18 2.56 7.70
N LEU A 81 5.46 2.46 6.57
CA LEU A 81 4.72 3.60 6.02
C LEU A 81 3.65 4.11 7.00
N LEU A 82 2.88 3.21 7.60
CA LEU A 82 1.86 3.59 8.58
C LEU A 82 2.50 4.21 9.83
N GLU A 83 3.61 3.65 10.31
CA GLU A 83 4.40 4.18 11.42
C GLU A 83 4.91 5.59 11.12
N LEU A 84 5.53 5.80 9.96
CA LEU A 84 6.03 7.08 9.48
C LEU A 84 4.93 8.15 9.49
N LEU A 85 3.75 7.84 8.93
CA LEU A 85 2.60 8.74 8.91
C LEU A 85 2.07 9.05 10.32
N ASN A 86 2.14 8.10 11.23
CA ASN A 86 1.66 8.27 12.61
C ASN A 86 2.62 9.09 13.48
N ALA A 87 3.92 8.82 13.37
CA ALA A 87 4.94 9.45 14.19
C ALA A 87 5.27 10.88 13.71
N HIS A 88 5.45 11.08 12.41
CA HIS A 88 6.06 12.32 11.89
C HIS A 88 5.09 13.27 11.17
N PHE A 89 4.01 12.76 10.60
CA PHE A 89 3.09 13.57 9.77
C PHE A 89 1.80 13.92 10.53
N ARG A 90 1.97 14.71 11.59
CA ARG A 90 0.90 15.19 12.48
C ARG A 90 0.63 16.67 12.22
N TYR A 91 -0.62 16.99 11.90
CA TYR A 91 -1.04 18.34 11.53
C TYR A 91 -2.22 18.82 12.38
N GLY A 92 -2.43 20.13 12.43
CA GLY A 92 -3.60 20.72 13.08
C GLY A 92 -4.90 20.27 12.41
N ARG A 93 -5.93 19.93 13.20
CA ARG A 93 -7.17 19.27 12.73
C ARG A 93 -7.90 20.02 11.62
N ASP A 94 -7.78 21.34 11.57
CA ASP A 94 -8.47 22.19 10.59
C ASP A 94 -7.67 22.39 9.30
N SER A 95 -6.49 21.77 9.18
CA SER A 95 -5.64 21.90 7.98
C SER A 95 -5.93 20.85 6.92
N ASP A 96 -5.75 21.22 5.66
CA ASP A 96 -5.78 20.29 4.53
C ASP A 96 -4.78 19.13 4.71
N ASN A 97 -3.58 19.41 5.21
CA ASN A 97 -2.55 18.39 5.48
C ASN A 97 -3.01 17.35 6.50
N TYR A 98 -3.82 17.74 7.49
CA TYR A 98 -4.43 16.79 8.42
C TYR A 98 -5.36 15.83 7.68
N ASN A 99 -6.21 16.34 6.79
CA ASN A 99 -7.11 15.52 6.00
C ASN A 99 -6.35 14.61 5.03
N TYR A 100 -5.29 15.09 4.37
CA TYR A 100 -4.43 14.28 3.51
C TYR A 100 -3.78 13.12 4.26
N ALA A 101 -3.13 13.41 5.40
CA ALA A 101 -2.48 12.39 6.21
C ALA A 101 -3.50 11.38 6.78
N LYS A 102 -4.67 11.86 7.23
CA LYS A 102 -5.77 11.00 7.71
C LYS A 102 -6.28 10.05 6.62
N SER A 103 -6.48 10.56 5.40
CA SER A 103 -6.92 9.75 4.26
C SER A 103 -5.89 8.67 3.89
N LEU A 104 -4.60 8.99 3.90
CA LEU A 104 -3.53 8.01 3.64
C LEU A 104 -3.45 6.93 4.73
N LYS A 105 -3.60 7.29 6.01
CA LYS A 105 -3.68 6.30 7.10
C LYS A 105 -4.89 5.38 6.92
N THR A 106 -6.04 5.97 6.61
CA THR A 106 -7.29 5.23 6.38
C THR A 106 -7.15 4.27 5.20
N LEU A 107 -6.47 4.69 4.13
CA LEU A 107 -6.13 3.83 3.00
C LEU A 107 -5.35 2.60 3.45
N ILE A 108 -4.27 2.76 4.23
CA ILE A 108 -3.45 1.62 4.68
C ILE A 108 -4.27 0.68 5.56
N TYR A 109 -5.09 1.22 6.47
CA TYR A 109 -6.01 0.40 7.26
C TYR A 109 -7.00 -0.38 6.37
N ASN A 110 -7.54 0.24 5.33
CA ASN A 110 -8.46 -0.41 4.39
C ASN A 110 -7.79 -1.51 3.57
N ILE A 111 -6.53 -1.34 3.17
CA ILE A 111 -5.74 -2.37 2.49
C ILE A 111 -5.69 -3.65 3.34
N TYR A 112 -5.44 -3.52 4.65
CA TYR A 112 -5.42 -4.67 5.57
C TYR A 112 -6.81 -5.20 5.90
N SER A 113 -7.80 -4.33 6.16
CA SER A 113 -9.14 -4.76 6.56
C SER A 113 -9.87 -5.49 5.43
N GLN A 114 -9.60 -5.10 4.17
CA GLN A 114 -10.15 -5.75 2.97
C GLN A 114 -9.30 -6.95 2.51
N LYS A 115 -8.27 -7.34 3.27
CA LYS A 115 -7.38 -8.47 2.98
C LYS A 115 -6.68 -8.35 1.63
N CYS A 116 -6.39 -7.13 1.20
CA CYS A 116 -5.65 -6.86 -0.03
C CYS A 116 -4.16 -7.14 0.10
N VAL A 117 -3.63 -6.94 1.30
CA VAL A 117 -2.31 -7.40 1.74
C VAL A 117 -2.52 -8.15 3.05
N LEU A 118 -1.88 -9.31 3.19
CA LEU A 118 -1.88 -10.02 4.47
C LEU A 118 -0.86 -9.37 5.40
N PRO A 119 -1.13 -9.24 6.71
CA PRO A 119 -0.11 -8.82 7.67
C PRO A 119 1.07 -9.80 7.67
N ILE A 120 2.21 -9.34 8.15
CA ILE A 120 3.37 -10.21 8.40
C ILE A 120 2.94 -11.24 9.45
N ASN A 121 3.13 -12.52 9.14
CA ASN A 121 2.89 -13.61 10.08
C ASN A 121 4.18 -13.89 10.85
N GLU A 122 4.36 -13.25 12.00
CA GLU A 122 5.56 -13.38 12.83
C GLU A 122 5.91 -14.82 13.27
N GLU A 123 4.97 -15.78 13.17
CA GLU A 123 5.22 -17.18 13.51
C GLU A 123 5.99 -17.94 12.42
N ILE A 124 5.81 -17.57 11.14
CA ILE A 124 6.39 -18.29 9.99
C ILE A 124 7.25 -17.40 9.11
N GLU A 125 6.96 -16.10 9.07
CA GLU A 125 7.71 -15.09 8.35
C GLU A 125 8.63 -14.41 9.36
N ASP A 126 9.90 -14.84 9.38
CA ASP A 126 10.91 -14.22 10.24
C ASP A 126 10.88 -12.70 10.03
N SER A 127 10.72 -11.97 11.13
CA SER A 127 10.29 -10.58 11.11
C SER A 127 11.20 -9.78 10.14
N PRO A 128 10.66 -9.09 9.12
CA PRO A 128 11.46 -8.47 8.05
C PRO A 128 12.26 -7.23 8.51
N VAL A 129 12.51 -7.11 9.82
CA VAL A 129 13.31 -6.06 10.47
C VAL A 129 14.69 -5.96 9.85
N LYS A 130 15.28 -7.07 9.39
CA LYS A 130 16.59 -7.07 8.73
C LYS A 130 16.63 -6.25 7.42
N PHE A 131 15.48 -6.06 6.77
CA PHE A 131 15.36 -5.21 5.59
C PHE A 131 15.10 -3.74 5.95
N ALA A 132 14.72 -3.45 7.20
CA ALA A 132 14.49 -2.10 7.66
C ALA A 132 15.81 -1.41 8.02
N LYS A 133 16.00 -0.18 7.55
CA LYS A 133 17.13 0.66 7.94
C LYS A 133 16.64 1.93 8.62
N LEU A 134 17.46 2.42 9.54
CA LEU A 134 17.27 3.73 10.15
C LEU A 134 17.64 4.82 9.13
N HIS A 135 16.68 5.68 8.81
CA HIS A 135 16.88 6.86 7.99
C HIS A 135 16.90 8.13 8.84
N MET A 136 17.83 9.02 8.52
CA MET A 136 17.95 10.37 9.09
C MET A 136 17.88 11.41 7.96
N THR A 137 16.70 11.58 7.36
CA THR A 137 16.51 12.36 6.13
C THR A 137 15.44 13.44 6.30
N SER A 138 15.24 14.30 5.32
CA SER A 138 14.16 15.29 5.37
C SER A 138 12.78 14.60 5.33
N PRO A 139 11.71 15.20 5.92
CA PRO A 139 10.35 14.65 5.85
C PRO A 139 9.89 14.38 4.41
N ARG A 140 10.34 15.21 3.47
CA ARG A 140 10.05 15.05 2.05
C ARG A 140 10.52 13.69 1.52
N VAL A 141 11.74 13.26 1.86
CA VAL A 141 12.30 11.97 1.43
C VAL A 141 11.49 10.79 2.01
N GLY A 142 11.01 10.91 3.25
CA GLY A 142 10.11 9.91 3.85
C GLY A 142 8.79 9.78 3.07
N LEU A 143 8.19 10.90 2.66
CA LEU A 143 6.98 10.90 1.86
C LEU A 143 7.21 10.44 0.40
N GLU A 144 8.39 10.66 -0.17
CA GLU A 144 8.74 10.13 -1.49
C GLU A 144 8.84 8.60 -1.46
N LYS A 145 9.45 8.02 -0.41
CA LYS A 145 9.42 6.56 -0.15
C LYS A 145 7.98 6.03 -0.01
N ALA A 146 7.11 6.79 0.68
CA ALA A 146 5.69 6.45 0.77
C ALA A 146 5.01 6.40 -0.60
N GLU A 147 5.33 7.35 -1.48
CA GLU A 147 4.74 7.42 -2.82
C GLU A 147 5.17 6.23 -3.66
N GLU A 148 6.45 5.87 -3.58
CA GLU A 148 7.01 4.71 -4.25
C GLU A 148 6.24 3.42 -3.89
N VAL A 149 6.08 3.13 -2.60
CA VAL A 149 5.39 1.93 -2.10
C VAL A 149 3.93 1.88 -2.57
N LEU A 150 3.19 2.99 -2.42
CA LEU A 150 1.78 3.04 -2.82
C LEU A 150 1.60 2.95 -4.34
N GLN A 151 2.53 3.50 -5.11
CA GLN A 151 2.53 3.41 -6.56
C GLN A 151 2.84 1.98 -7.03
N MET A 152 3.82 1.31 -6.42
CA MET A 152 4.11 -0.10 -6.69
C MET A 152 2.94 -0.99 -6.34
N TYR A 153 2.37 -0.86 -5.14
CA TYR A 153 1.18 -1.60 -4.75
C TYR A 153 0.03 -1.38 -5.73
N LYS A 154 -0.26 -0.13 -6.10
CA LYS A 154 -1.29 0.18 -7.09
C LYS A 154 -1.01 -0.51 -8.41
N ASN A 155 0.23 -0.46 -8.91
CA ASN A 155 0.60 -1.11 -10.16
C ASN A 155 0.39 -2.62 -10.06
N LEU A 156 0.97 -3.26 -9.05
CA LEU A 156 0.85 -4.70 -8.79
C LEU A 156 -0.61 -5.18 -8.79
N VAL A 157 -1.48 -4.54 -8.01
CA VAL A 157 -2.87 -4.99 -7.91
C VAL A 157 -3.66 -4.72 -9.18
N THR A 158 -3.36 -3.64 -9.91
CA THR A 158 -4.10 -3.28 -11.14
C THR A 158 -3.71 -4.10 -12.35
N THR A 159 -2.45 -4.55 -12.45
CA THR A 159 -1.95 -5.33 -13.59
C THR A 159 -2.08 -6.84 -13.41
N THR A 160 -2.18 -7.33 -12.17
CA THR A 160 -2.28 -8.76 -11.91
C THR A 160 -3.73 -9.24 -12.01
N ASP A 161 -3.97 -10.27 -12.83
CA ASP A 161 -5.28 -10.92 -12.96
C ASP A 161 -5.43 -12.18 -12.10
N GLN A 162 -4.32 -12.69 -11.57
CA GLN A 162 -4.29 -13.81 -10.63
C GLN A 162 -4.27 -13.33 -9.18
N PRO A 163 -4.71 -14.17 -8.22
CA PRO A 163 -4.53 -13.89 -6.80
C PRO A 163 -3.04 -13.71 -6.46
N ILE A 164 -2.69 -12.60 -5.81
CA ILE A 164 -1.32 -12.31 -5.37
C ILE A 164 -0.99 -13.22 -4.19
N LYS A 165 0.15 -13.92 -4.26
CA LYS A 165 0.67 -14.75 -3.17
C LYS A 165 1.51 -13.90 -2.23
N TRP A 166 0.95 -13.55 -1.08
CA TRP A 166 1.61 -12.71 -0.07
C TRP A 166 2.52 -13.49 0.90
N ASN A 167 2.85 -14.77 0.65
CA ASN A 167 3.79 -15.49 1.51
C ASN A 167 5.22 -15.08 1.16
N CYS A 168 5.96 -14.60 2.16
CA CYS A 168 7.32 -14.11 2.02
C CYS A 168 8.31 -14.84 2.95
N GLU A 169 7.92 -15.98 3.52
CA GLU A 169 8.75 -16.82 4.41
C GLU A 169 10.16 -17.04 3.83
N ASP A 170 10.26 -17.54 2.60
CA ASP A 170 11.55 -17.84 1.96
C ASP A 170 12.42 -16.57 1.81
N GLU A 171 11.85 -15.50 1.25
CA GLU A 171 12.58 -14.23 1.04
C GLU A 171 12.99 -13.57 2.36
N TYR A 172 12.15 -13.67 3.39
CA TYR A 172 12.46 -13.11 4.71
C TYR A 172 13.42 -13.97 5.52
N ALA A 173 13.62 -15.25 5.16
CA ALA A 173 14.62 -16.12 5.77
C ALA A 173 16.03 -15.92 5.18
N GLU A 174 16.18 -15.38 3.96
CA GLU A 174 17.49 -15.24 3.31
C GLU A 174 18.45 -14.32 4.09
N ASP A 175 19.58 -14.85 4.55
CA ASP A 175 20.62 -14.04 5.18
C ASP A 175 21.31 -13.16 4.13
N HIS A 176 21.18 -11.85 4.28
CA HIS A 176 21.93 -10.90 3.47
C HIS A 176 23.16 -10.43 4.23
N PRO A 177 24.37 -10.54 3.65
CA PRO A 177 25.55 -9.99 4.28
C PRO A 177 25.36 -8.48 4.42
N ASP A 178 25.36 -8.01 5.67
CA ASP A 178 25.29 -6.59 6.00
C ASP A 178 26.28 -5.82 5.13
N SER A 179 25.78 -4.83 4.39
CA SER A 179 26.64 -3.85 3.70
C SER A 179 27.26 -2.90 4.72
N THR A 180 28.08 -3.45 5.61
CA THR A 180 28.95 -2.72 6.53
C THR A 180 30.37 -3.21 6.30
N THR A 181 31.01 -2.72 5.23
CA THR A 181 32.47 -2.59 5.18
C THR A 181 32.84 -1.62 4.07
N ALA A 182 32.92 -0.33 4.41
CA ALA A 182 33.54 0.67 3.56
C ALA A 182 34.18 1.80 4.36
N GLN A 183 34.87 1.50 5.47
CA GLN A 183 35.95 2.30 6.08
C GLN A 183 36.79 1.26 6.86
N THR A 184 38.05 0.97 6.57
CA THR A 184 39.20 1.88 6.56
C THR A 184 40.36 1.22 5.81
N SER A 185 40.91 1.88 4.79
CA SER A 185 42.33 1.73 4.45
C SER A 185 42.82 3.04 3.86
N GLY A 186 43.11 3.99 4.76
CA GLY A 186 44.04 5.06 4.47
C GLY A 186 45.42 4.58 4.89
N ASN A 187 46.23 4.12 3.95
CA ASN A 187 47.66 3.99 4.15
C ASN A 187 48.36 5.22 3.57
N ARG A 188 49.08 5.88 4.47
CA ARG A 188 50.09 6.89 4.22
C ARG A 188 51.34 6.23 3.64
#